data_AF-A0A7K9DTM5-F1
#
_entry.id   AF-A0A7K9DTM5-F1
#
_cell.length_a   1.000
_cell.length_b   1.000
_cell.length_c   1.000
_cell.angle_alpha   90.00
_cell.angle_beta   90.00
_cell.angle_gamma   90.00
#
_symmetry.space_group_name_H-M   'P 1'
#
loop_
_entity.id
_entity.type
_entity.pdbx_description
1 polymer ?
#
loop_
_entity_poly.entity_id
_entity_poly.type
_entity_poly.pdbx_seq_one_letter_code
_entity_poly.pdbx_strand_id
1 'polypeptide(L)'
;NYPDTLQCLKAPVLSSSQCTSAYPGQITNNMMCVGFMEGGKDSCQGDSGGPVVCNGQLQGIVSWGIGCAQKGYPGVYTKVCNYVSWIKATMSAN
;
A
#
# COMPACT_ATOMS: atom_id res chain seq x y z
N ASN A 1 -20.78 -6.86 1.88
CA ASN A 1 -21.31 -5.68 1.16
C ASN A 1 -20.18 -4.71 0.91
N TYR A 2 -19.93 -4.42 -0.36
CA TYR A 2 -18.98 -3.39 -0.81
C TYR A 2 -19.76 -2.17 -1.30
N PRO A 3 -19.15 -0.97 -1.33
CA PRO A 3 -19.84 0.21 -1.84
C PRO A 3 -20.03 0.14 -3.36
N ASP A 4 -21.14 0.68 -3.86
CA ASP A 4 -21.40 0.81 -5.31
C ASP A 4 -20.58 1.94 -5.94
N THR A 5 -20.08 2.88 -5.13
CA THR A 5 -19.33 4.05 -5.58
C THR A 5 -17.85 3.91 -5.25
N LEU A 6 -16.98 4.28 -6.20
CA LEU A 6 -15.53 4.33 -5.99
C LEU A 6 -15.18 5.29 -4.85
N GLN A 7 -14.36 4.83 -3.91
CA GLN A 7 -13.90 5.62 -2.77
C GLN A 7 -12.49 6.17 -3.00
N CYS A 8 -12.15 7.26 -2.30
CA CYS A 8 -10.83 7.88 -2.36
C CYS A 8 -10.34 8.24 -0.97
N LEU A 9 -9.03 8.09 -0.75
CA LEU A 9 -8.37 8.45 0.50
C LEU A 9 -7.05 9.16 0.21
N LYS A 10 -6.79 10.26 0.92
CA LYS A 10 -5.46 10.87 1.02
C LYS A 10 -4.78 10.35 2.27
N ALA A 11 -3.62 9.74 2.11
CA ALA A 11 -2.82 9.19 3.19
C ALA A 11 -1.32 9.44 2.93
N PRO A 12 -0.51 9.65 3.98
CA PRO A 12 0.92 9.82 3.84
C PRO A 12 1.65 8.48 3.70
N VAL A 13 2.80 8.50 3.02
CA VAL A 13 3.78 7.41 3.09
C VAL A 13 4.45 7.46 4.46
N LEU A 14 4.50 6.32 5.16
CA LEU A 14 5.16 6.21 6.46
C LEU A 14 6.64 5.84 6.30
N SER A 15 7.45 6.14 7.31
CA SER A 15 8.85 5.75 7.30
C SER A 15 8.99 4.22 7.35
N SER A 16 10.09 3.70 6.81
CA SER A 16 10.40 2.27 6.93
C SER A 16 10.47 1.81 8.40
N SER A 17 10.96 2.67 9.30
CA SER A 17 11.01 2.35 10.73
C SER A 17 9.61 2.19 11.33
N GLN A 18 8.67 3.10 11.03
CA GLN A 18 7.29 2.99 11.48
C GLN A 18 6.63 1.71 10.94
N CYS A 19 6.83 1.42 9.65
CA CYS A 19 6.28 0.23 9.00
C CYS A 19 6.81 -1.07 9.63
N THR A 20 8.12 -1.18 9.82
CA THR A 20 8.75 -2.36 10.44
C THR A 20 8.39 -2.48 11.93
N SER A 21 8.24 -1.37 12.65
CA SER A 21 7.77 -1.39 14.03
C SER A 21 6.32 -1.86 14.16
N ALA A 22 5.45 -1.50 13.20
CA ALA A 22 4.08 -1.98 13.15
C ALA A 22 3.98 -3.48 12.83
N TYR A 23 4.90 -3.99 12.00
CA TYR A 23 4.91 -5.39 11.55
C TYR A 23 6.30 -6.04 11.71
N PRO A 24 6.75 -6.34 12.95
CA PRO A 24 8.07 -6.88 13.21
C PRO A 24 8.32 -8.19 12.46
N GLY A 25 9.40 -8.23 11.66
CA GLY A 25 9.82 -9.42 10.90
C GLY A 25 8.99 -9.73 9.65
N GLN A 26 7.99 -8.91 9.30
CA GLN A 26 7.08 -9.17 8.17
C GLN A 26 7.26 -8.20 7.00
N ILE A 27 7.89 -7.04 7.23
CA ILE A 27 8.15 -6.05 6.17
C ILE A 27 9.43 -6.42 5.43
N THR A 28 9.32 -6.52 4.10
CA THR A 28 10.45 -6.72 3.19
C THR A 28 10.82 -5.43 2.47
N ASN A 29 11.98 -5.41 1.80
CA ASN A 29 12.40 -4.27 0.97
C ASN A 29 11.47 -3.97 -0.22
N ASN A 30 10.56 -4.90 -0.55
CA ASN A 30 9.58 -4.79 -1.61
C ASN A 30 8.24 -4.23 -1.13
N MET A 31 8.16 -3.79 0.12
CA MET A 31 6.95 -3.29 0.75
C MET A 31 7.15 -1.87 1.25
N MET A 32 6.04 -1.15 1.40
CA MET A 32 5.96 0.17 2.04
C MET A 32 4.63 0.30 2.79
N CYS A 33 4.59 1.11 3.85
CA CYS A 33 3.34 1.40 4.54
C CYS A 33 2.81 2.78 4.15
N VAL A 34 1.50 2.89 3.99
CA VAL A 34 0.79 4.15 3.68
C VAL A 34 -0.45 4.20 4.56
N GLY A 35 -0.66 5.32 5.26
CA GLY A 35 -1.77 5.42 6.20
C GLY A 35 -1.44 6.22 7.44
N PHE A 36 -2.17 5.90 8.51
CA PHE A 36 -2.17 6.64 9.76
C PHE A 36 -1.93 5.66 10.92
N MET A 37 -0.93 5.93 11.77
CA MET A 37 -0.61 5.05 12.91
C MET A 37 -1.71 5.06 13.97
N GLU A 38 -2.52 6.11 14.01
CA GLU A 38 -3.68 6.24 14.86
C GLU A 38 -4.88 5.37 14.40
N GLY A 39 -4.85 4.83 13.18
CA GLY A 39 -5.94 4.08 12.58
C GLY A 39 -7.06 4.98 12.02
N GLY A 40 -8.27 4.44 11.90
CA GLY A 40 -9.48 5.15 11.46
C GLY A 40 -9.62 5.37 9.94
N LYS A 41 -8.53 5.34 9.17
CA LYS A 41 -8.55 5.45 7.70
C LYS A 41 -7.52 4.53 7.07
N ASP A 42 -7.96 3.68 6.15
CA ASP A 42 -7.12 2.70 5.47
C ASP A 42 -7.81 2.17 4.22
N SER A 43 -7.05 1.49 3.36
CA SER A 43 -7.60 0.52 2.41
C SER A 43 -8.14 -0.72 3.15
N CYS A 44 -9.01 -1.50 2.50
CA CYS A 44 -9.60 -2.68 3.11
C CYS A 44 -9.80 -3.83 2.10
N GLN A 45 -10.53 -4.88 2.51
CA GLN A 45 -10.84 -5.98 1.60
C GLN A 45 -11.55 -5.46 0.34
N GLY A 46 -11.15 -5.99 -0.82
CA GLY A 46 -11.63 -5.53 -2.12
C GLY A 46 -10.77 -4.44 -2.76
N ASP A 47 -9.96 -3.71 -1.99
CA ASP A 47 -9.07 -2.68 -2.54
C ASP A 47 -7.73 -3.25 -3.06
N SER A 48 -7.38 -4.50 -2.70
CA SER A 48 -6.14 -5.16 -3.14
C SER A 48 -5.94 -5.11 -4.66
N GLY A 49 -4.73 -4.72 -5.09
CA GLY A 49 -4.44 -4.41 -6.50
C GLY A 49 -4.70 -2.95 -6.90
N GLY A 50 -5.43 -2.20 -6.08
CA GLY A 50 -5.71 -0.78 -6.27
C GLY A 50 -4.46 0.12 -6.13
N PRO A 51 -4.49 1.33 -6.70
CA PRO A 51 -3.32 2.18 -6.81
C PRO A 51 -3.07 3.06 -5.59
N VAL A 52 -1.80 3.27 -5.25
CA VAL A 52 -1.34 4.43 -4.48
C VAL A 52 -0.58 5.36 -5.41
N VAL A 53 -1.14 6.55 -5.65
CA VAL A 53 -0.57 7.56 -6.54
C VAL A 53 -0.02 8.73 -5.71
N CYS A 54 1.27 9.01 -5.87
CA CYS A 54 1.93 10.16 -5.26
C CYS A 54 2.58 11.01 -6.35
N ASN A 55 2.29 12.32 -6.37
CA ASN A 55 2.85 13.27 -7.34
C ASN A 55 2.70 12.80 -8.80
N GLY A 56 1.53 12.26 -9.15
CA GLY A 56 1.23 11.76 -10.50
C GLY A 56 1.89 10.42 -10.87
N GLN A 57 2.54 9.74 -9.94
CA GLN A 57 3.24 8.48 -10.18
C GLN A 57 2.66 7.36 -9.31
N LEU A 58 2.52 6.16 -9.89
CA LEU A 58 2.12 4.96 -9.16
C LEU A 58 3.30 4.49 -8.29
N GLN A 59 3.18 4.66 -6.97
CA GLN A 59 4.22 4.30 -6.00
C GLN A 59 3.91 2.99 -5.28
N GLY A 60 2.63 2.67 -5.11
CA GLY A 60 2.18 1.51 -4.35
C GLY A 60 1.03 0.78 -5.00
N ILE A 61 0.90 -0.50 -4.66
CA ILE A 61 -0.27 -1.34 -4.96
C ILE A 61 -0.80 -1.87 -3.63
N VAL A 62 -2.09 -1.70 -3.36
CA VAL A 62 -2.74 -2.23 -2.14
C VAL A 62 -2.44 -3.72 -2.04
N SER A 63 -1.86 -4.15 -0.92
CA SER A 63 -1.39 -5.53 -0.75
C SER A 63 -2.09 -6.20 0.42
N TRP A 64 -1.80 -5.77 1.66
CA TRP A 64 -2.31 -6.42 2.87
C TRP A 64 -2.24 -5.49 4.10
N GLY A 65 -2.78 -5.96 5.22
CA GLY A 65 -2.73 -5.31 6.54
C GLY A 65 -3.33 -6.22 7.61
N ILE A 66 -3.16 -5.88 8.89
CA ILE A 66 -3.87 -6.54 10.00
C ILE A 66 -5.17 -5.78 10.22
N GLY A 67 -6.29 -6.43 9.88
CA GLY A 67 -7.58 -5.75 9.82
C GLY A 67 -7.56 -4.58 8.82
N CYS A 68 -8.41 -3.58 9.07
CA CYS A 68 -8.42 -2.33 8.32
C CYS A 68 -8.53 -1.18 9.31
N ALA A 69 -7.78 -0.09 9.08
CA ALA A 69 -7.88 1.13 9.88
C ALA A 69 -7.64 0.90 11.39
N GLN A 70 -6.88 -0.14 11.74
CA GLN A 70 -6.55 -0.46 13.12
C GLN A 70 -5.42 0.43 13.62
N LYS A 71 -5.54 0.90 14.87
CA LYS A 71 -4.48 1.67 15.51
C LYS A 71 -3.21 0.83 15.61
N GLY A 72 -2.09 1.38 15.16
CA GLY A 72 -0.78 0.74 15.13
C GLY A 72 -0.50 -0.11 13.90
N TYR A 73 -1.49 -0.36 13.04
CA TYR A 73 -1.40 -1.27 11.90
C TYR A 73 -1.83 -0.57 10.60
N PRO A 74 -0.93 0.20 9.96
CA PRO A 74 -1.20 0.87 8.69
C PRO A 74 -1.20 -0.13 7.52
N GLY A 75 -1.94 0.15 6.45
CA GLY A 75 -1.90 -0.66 5.24
C GLY A 75 -0.49 -0.85 4.67
N VAL A 76 -0.21 -2.06 4.18
CA VAL A 76 1.04 -2.46 3.55
C VAL A 76 0.81 -2.62 2.04
N TYR A 77 1.73 -2.04 1.27
CA TYR A 77 1.63 -1.89 -0.16
C TYR A 77 2.88 -2.44 -0.84
N THR A 78 2.73 -3.01 -2.03
CA THR A 78 3.86 -3.38 -2.88
C THR A 78 4.58 -2.11 -3.32
N LYS A 79 5.90 -2.05 -3.15
CA LYS A 79 6.73 -0.88 -3.47
C LYS A 79 7.09 -0.86 -4.96
N VAL A 80 6.28 -0.17 -5.77
CA VAL A 80 6.30 -0.26 -7.25
C VAL A 80 7.63 0.18 -7.86
N CYS A 81 8.36 1.11 -7.24
CA CYS A 81 9.65 1.55 -7.76
C CYS A 81 10.68 0.42 -7.90
N ASN A 82 10.56 -0.67 -7.14
CA ASN A 82 11.43 -1.84 -7.26
C ASN A 82 11.13 -2.70 -8.50
N TYR A 83 9.97 -2.51 -9.12
CA TYR A 83 9.44 -3.40 -10.17
C TYR A 83 9.42 -2.78 -11.56
N VAL A 84 9.86 -1.53 -11.72
CA VAL A 84 9.81 -0.80 -13.00
C VAL A 84 10.50 -1.56 -14.13
N SER A 85 11.67 -2.14 -13.88
CA SER A 85 12.41 -2.92 -14.89
C SER A 85 11.65 -4.18 -15.31
N TRP A 86 11.08 -4.91 -14.34
CA TRP A 86 10.28 -6.10 -14.60
C TRP A 86 9.00 -5.78 -15.39
N ILE A 87 8.29 -4.72 -15.01
CA ILE A 87 7.09 -4.25 -15.71
C ILE A 87 7.43 -3.94 -17.18
N LYS A 88 8.48 -3.13 -17.42
CA LYS A 88 8.90 -2.76 -18.78
C LYS A 88 9.30 -3.99 -19.61
N ALA A 89 10.12 -4.88 -19.05
CA ALA A 89 10.56 -6.08 -19.75
C ALA A 89 9.38 -6.99 -20.12
N THR A 90 8.43 -7.17 -19.20
CA THR A 90 7.24 -7.99 -19.43
C THR A 90 6.33 -7.37 -20.49
N MET A 91 6.09 -6.06 -20.44
CA MET A 91 5.27 -5.36 -21.43
C MET A 91 5.86 -5.42 -22.83
N SER A 92 7.19 -5.30 -22.98
CA SER A 92 7.85 -5.38 -24.28
C SER A 92 7.97 -6.79 -24.86
N ALA A 93 7.72 -7.82 -24.06
CA ALA A 93 7.77 -9.22 -24.49
C ALA A 93 6.40 -9.76 -24.95
N ASN A 94 5.36 -8.92 -24.93
CA ASN A 94 4.03 -9.19 -25.50
C ASN A 94 3.83 -8.38 -26.77
#